data_AF-A0A967HX41-F1
#
_entry.id   AF-A0A967HX41-F1
#
_cell.length_a   1.000
_cell.length_b   1.000
_cell.length_c   1.000
_cell.angle_alpha   90.00
_cell.angle_beta   90.00
_cell.angle_gamma   90.00
#
_symmetry.space_group_name_H-M   'P 1'
#
loop_
_entity.id
_entity.type
_entity.pdbx_description
1 polymer ?
#
loop_
_entity_poly.entity_id
_entity_poly.type
_entity_poly.pdbx_seq_one_letter_code
_entity_poly.pdbx_strand_id
1 'polypeptide(L)'
;TEPPKFDETTDKKGPISVVIIAAISAGNADKDPKIQEQSAAKSAEATDAVGQAQLLVFGDSDFASNSYFNLQGNADFFLNSINFLGQQENLISIQRPKTAGAPLTLSKSQNRLLFWVGLLLMPALVVASGLAVFRLRRRHR
;
A
#
# COMPACT_ATOMS: atom_id res chain seq x y z
N THR A 1 -18.25 -22.06 2.66
CA THR A 1 -17.25 -21.97 1.58
C THR A 1 -16.14 -22.93 1.93
N GLU A 2 -15.84 -23.90 1.08
CA GLU A 2 -14.74 -24.85 1.34
C GLU A 2 -13.39 -24.12 1.25
N PRO A 3 -12.39 -24.55 2.04
CA PRO A 3 -11.06 -23.96 1.98
C PRO A 3 -10.37 -24.31 0.65
N PRO A 4 -9.56 -23.41 0.07
CA PRO A 4 -8.84 -23.67 -1.17
C PRO A 4 -7.89 -24.86 -1.01
N LYS A 5 -7.98 -25.83 -1.91
CA LYS A 5 -7.14 -27.04 -1.95
C LYS A 5 -6.37 -27.06 -3.27
N PHE A 6 -5.07 -27.31 -3.18
CA PHE A 6 -4.19 -27.40 -4.34
C PHE A 6 -4.59 -28.58 -5.24
N ASP A 7 -4.72 -28.31 -6.54
CA ASP A 7 -5.02 -29.30 -7.58
C ASP A 7 -3.84 -29.39 -8.55
N GLU A 8 -3.18 -30.55 -8.62
CA GLU A 8 -2.02 -30.78 -9.48
C GLU A 8 -2.33 -30.65 -10.99
N THR A 9 -3.60 -30.73 -11.39
CA THR A 9 -4.02 -30.61 -12.79
C THR A 9 -4.28 -29.17 -13.23
N THR A 10 -4.64 -28.30 -12.28
CA THR A 10 -5.05 -26.92 -12.54
C THR A 10 -4.02 -25.92 -12.03
N ASP A 11 -3.36 -26.22 -10.91
CA ASP A 11 -2.45 -25.32 -10.22
C ASP A 11 -1.00 -25.58 -10.61
N LYS A 12 -0.28 -24.48 -10.89
CA LYS A 12 1.17 -24.53 -11.08
C LYS A 12 1.86 -24.64 -9.73
N LYS A 13 2.57 -25.75 -9.51
CA LYS A 13 3.45 -25.94 -8.36
C LYS A 13 4.61 -24.91 -8.45
N GLY A 14 4.79 -24.11 -7.40
CA GLY A 14 5.65 -22.92 -7.41
C GLY A 14 7.17 -23.22 -7.54
N PRO A 15 8.03 -22.19 -7.55
CA PRO A 15 7.77 -20.75 -7.37
C PRO A 15 7.25 -20.06 -8.64
N ILE A 16 6.29 -19.14 -8.46
CA ILE A 16 5.76 -18.30 -9.56
C ILE A 16 6.54 -16.99 -9.56
N SER A 17 7.18 -16.65 -10.68
CA SER A 17 7.85 -15.36 -10.83
C SER A 17 6.80 -14.25 -10.94
N VAL A 18 6.82 -13.31 -10.00
CA VAL A 18 5.90 -12.16 -10.02
C VAL A 18 6.56 -10.94 -10.68
N VAL A 19 7.89 -10.87 -10.66
CA VAL A 19 8.70 -9.76 -11.18
C VAL A 19 9.91 -10.30 -11.92
N ILE A 20 10.25 -9.69 -13.06
CA ILE A 20 11.46 -9.97 -13.84
C ILE A 20 12.28 -8.69 -13.97
N ILE A 21 13.58 -8.80 -13.74
CA ILE A 21 14.55 -7.70 -13.91
C ILE A 21 15.51 -8.09 -15.03
N ALA A 22 15.68 -7.22 -16.01
CA ALA A 22 16.64 -7.39 -17.09
C ALA A 22 17.56 -6.17 -17.17
N ALA A 23 18.88 -6.40 -17.17
CA ALA A 23 19.88 -5.38 -17.42
C ALA A 23 20.35 -5.48 -18.88
N ILE A 24 20.27 -4.38 -19.60
CA ILE A 24 20.66 -4.23 -20.99
C ILE A 24 21.90 -3.37 -21.01
N SER A 25 23.05 -3.96 -21.35
CA SER A 25 24.25 -3.19 -21.63
C SER A 25 24.18 -2.67 -23.06
N ALA A 26 24.16 -1.34 -23.21
CA ALA A 26 24.34 -0.68 -24.48
C ALA A 26 25.80 -0.88 -24.91
N GLY A 27 26.05 -1.97 -25.65
CA GLY A 27 27.31 -2.13 -26.38
C GLY A 27 27.43 -1.01 -27.41
N ASN A 28 28.41 -0.11 -27.22
CA ASN A 28 28.89 0.91 -28.16
C ASN A 28 27.88 1.34 -29.23
N ALA A 29 26.92 2.19 -28.86
CA ALA A 29 26.27 3.06 -29.83
C ALA A 29 27.18 4.28 -30.05
N ASP A 30 27.43 4.59 -31.31
CA ASP A 30 28.50 5.45 -31.83
C ASP A 30 28.76 6.78 -31.11
N LYS A 31 30.05 7.16 -31.13
CA LYS A 31 30.55 8.45 -30.67
C LYS A 31 29.97 9.57 -31.53
N ASP A 32 29.11 10.41 -30.95
CA ASP A 32 28.98 11.80 -31.37
C ASP A 32 29.21 12.72 -30.16
N PRO A 33 30.36 13.43 -30.11
CA PRO A 33 30.63 14.38 -29.04
C PRO A 33 30.01 15.71 -29.43
N LYS A 34 29.00 16.15 -28.68
CA LYS A 34 28.69 17.57 -28.36
C LYS A 34 27.26 17.68 -27.86
N ILE A 35 27.05 17.48 -26.55
CA ILE A 35 26.31 18.40 -25.69
C ILE A 35 26.88 18.22 -24.27
N GLN A 36 27.98 18.90 -23.98
CA GLN A 36 28.33 19.28 -22.61
C GLN A 36 28.18 20.80 -22.54
N GLU A 37 27.12 21.30 -21.93
CA GLU A 37 27.23 22.36 -20.92
C GLU A 37 25.89 22.61 -20.23
N GLN A 38 25.98 22.81 -18.92
CA GLN A 38 24.97 23.34 -17.99
C GLN A 38 23.95 22.36 -17.40
N SER A 39 24.39 21.62 -16.37
CA SER A 39 24.00 21.98 -14.99
C SER A 39 24.88 21.23 -13.99
N ALA A 40 25.98 21.88 -13.60
CA ALA A 40 26.76 21.45 -12.46
C ALA A 40 26.13 22.02 -11.19
N ALA A 41 25.48 21.18 -10.39
CA ALA A 41 25.52 21.27 -8.92
C ALA A 41 24.84 20.05 -8.25
N LYS A 42 25.66 19.22 -7.58
CA LYS A 42 25.32 18.29 -6.48
C LYS A 42 24.55 17.02 -6.90
N SER A 43 25.09 15.80 -6.84
CA SER A 43 25.85 15.20 -5.73
C SER A 43 26.70 14.04 -6.25
N ALA A 44 27.89 13.89 -5.69
CA ALA A 44 28.86 12.86 -6.02
C ALA A 44 28.44 11.49 -5.47
N GLU A 45 28.08 10.57 -6.38
CA GLU A 45 28.40 9.13 -6.42
C GLU A 45 27.50 8.50 -7.50
N ALA A 46 27.83 8.75 -8.76
CA ALA A 46 27.26 8.06 -9.92
C ALA A 46 28.40 7.75 -10.88
N THR A 47 29.38 7.00 -10.37
CA THR A 47 30.42 6.39 -11.19
C THR A 47 30.06 4.92 -11.34
N ASP A 48 29.51 4.57 -12.50
CA ASP A 48 29.48 3.24 -13.14
C ASP A 48 28.11 2.83 -13.70
N ALA A 49 27.53 3.61 -14.61
CA ALA A 49 26.50 3.08 -15.53
C ALA A 49 26.23 3.94 -16.77
N VAL A 50 27.25 4.59 -17.35
CA VAL A 50 27.10 5.14 -18.71
C VAL A 50 27.02 3.96 -19.67
N GLY A 51 25.80 3.44 -19.89
CA GLY A 51 25.52 2.34 -20.82
C GLY A 51 24.78 1.12 -20.24
N GLN A 52 24.19 1.16 -19.05
CA GLN A 52 23.30 0.08 -18.58
C GLN A 52 21.87 0.57 -18.45
N ALA A 53 20.97 0.08 -19.29
CA ALA A 53 19.53 0.26 -19.15
C ALA A 53 18.94 -0.89 -18.34
N GLN A 54 18.05 -0.61 -17.40
CA GLN A 54 17.36 -1.63 -16.61
C GLN A 54 15.89 -1.70 -17.02
N LEU A 55 15.32 -2.90 -17.07
CA LEU A 55 13.94 -3.18 -17.40
C LEU A 55 13.31 -4.00 -16.26
N LEU A 56 12.23 -3.49 -15.68
CA LEU A 56 11.40 -4.18 -14.69
C LEU A 56 10.06 -4.53 -15.31
N VAL A 57 9.66 -5.80 -15.20
CA VAL A 57 8.35 -6.29 -15.67
C VAL A 57 7.59 -6.89 -14.49
N PHE A 58 6.36 -6.42 -14.29
CA PHE A 58 5.44 -6.89 -13.27
C PHE A 58 4.29 -7.68 -13.89
N GLY A 59 3.85 -8.74 -13.22
CA GLY A 59 2.70 -9.54 -13.66
C GLY A 59 1.33 -8.89 -13.44
N ASP A 60 1.27 -7.81 -12.66
CA ASP A 60 0.04 -7.08 -12.34
C ASP A 60 0.35 -5.58 -12.22
N SER A 61 -0.58 -4.73 -12.65
CA SER A 61 -0.50 -3.27 -12.57
C SER A 61 -1.33 -2.68 -11.44
N ASP A 62 -2.22 -3.45 -10.82
CA ASP A 62 -3.19 -2.91 -9.85
C ASP A 62 -2.52 -2.28 -8.64
N PHE A 63 -1.32 -2.75 -8.25
CA PHE A 63 -0.52 -2.15 -7.18
C PHE A 63 -0.18 -0.66 -7.41
N ALA A 64 -0.06 -0.24 -8.68
CA ALA A 64 0.21 1.15 -9.04
C ALA A 64 -1.07 1.99 -9.21
N SER A 65 -2.25 1.38 -9.14
CA SER A 65 -3.53 2.08 -9.27
C SER A 65 -3.89 2.87 -8.01
N ASN A 66 -4.63 3.98 -8.16
CA ASN A 66 -4.98 4.85 -7.04
C ASN A 66 -5.80 4.13 -5.94
N SER A 67 -6.57 3.10 -6.30
CA SER A 67 -7.36 2.29 -5.37
C SER A 67 -6.50 1.46 -4.43
N TYR A 68 -5.34 0.97 -4.92
CA TYR A 68 -4.46 0.08 -4.16
C TYR A 68 -3.12 0.71 -3.78
N PHE A 69 -2.82 1.93 -4.26
CA PHE A 69 -1.55 2.61 -4.01
C PHE A 69 -1.21 2.74 -2.53
N ASN A 70 -2.16 3.18 -1.70
CA ASN A 70 -1.95 3.37 -0.27
C ASN A 70 -2.19 2.09 0.57
N LEU A 71 -2.41 0.94 -0.06
CA LEU A 71 -2.65 -0.31 0.64
C LEU A 71 -1.37 -1.14 0.72
N GLN A 72 -1.14 -1.74 1.89
CA GLN A 72 -0.20 -2.85 2.09
C GLN A 72 1.25 -2.61 1.61
N GLY A 73 1.68 -1.35 1.47
CA GLY A 73 3.04 -1.01 1.01
C GLY A 73 3.22 -0.93 -0.50
N ASN A 74 2.14 -0.94 -1.29
CA ASN A 74 2.19 -0.84 -2.74
C ASN A 74 2.85 0.46 -3.24
N ALA A 75 2.56 1.59 -2.58
CA ALA A 75 3.21 2.88 -2.84
C ALA A 75 4.72 2.78 -2.66
N ASP A 76 5.16 2.22 -1.53
CA ASP A 76 6.58 2.10 -1.21
C ASP A 76 7.28 1.17 -2.21
N PHE A 77 6.64 0.07 -2.60
CA PHE A 77 7.16 -0.86 -3.61
C PHE A 77 7.29 -0.22 -5.00
N PHE A 78 6.27 0.52 -5.44
CA PHE A 78 6.29 1.22 -6.73
C PHE A 78 7.37 2.31 -6.76
N LEU A 79 7.45 3.14 -5.72
CA LEU A 79 8.44 4.20 -5.62
C LEU A 79 9.88 3.65 -5.56
N ASN A 80 10.09 2.57 -4.81
CA ASN A 80 11.40 1.90 -4.77
C ASN A 80 11.77 1.29 -6.13
N SER A 81 10.80 0.78 -6.89
CA SER A 81 11.03 0.27 -8.24
C SER A 81 11.47 1.37 -9.22
N ILE A 82 10.90 2.58 -9.10
CA ILE A 82 11.33 3.75 -9.87
C ILE A 82 12.74 4.19 -9.46
N ASN A 83 13.03 4.25 -8.16
CA ASN A 83 14.37 4.60 -7.66
C ASN A 83 15.43 3.61 -8.15
N PHE A 84 15.10 2.31 -8.17
CA PHE A 84 15.95 1.26 -8.73
C PHE A 84 16.24 1.50 -10.21
N LEU A 85 15.21 1.74 -11.03
CA LEU A 85 15.37 2.04 -12.46
C LEU A 85 16.16 3.33 -12.72
N GLY A 86 16.08 4.30 -11.81
CA GLY A 86 16.84 5.54 -11.86
C GLY A 86 18.31 5.41 -11.43
N GLN A 87 18.79 4.19 -11.15
CA GLN A 87 20.13 3.91 -10.60
C GLN A 87 20.42 4.66 -9.28
N GLN A 88 19.36 5.06 -8.58
CA GLN A 88 19.44 5.70 -7.28
C GLN A 88 19.33 4.63 -6.20
N GLU A 89 20.22 3.63 -6.24
CA GLU A 89 20.21 2.51 -5.30
C GLU A 89 20.38 2.97 -3.84
N ASN A 90 21.04 4.11 -3.62
CA ASN A 90 21.17 4.75 -2.32
C ASN A 90 19.81 5.27 -1.77
N LEU A 91 18.82 5.52 -2.64
CA LEU A 91 17.47 5.97 -2.26
C LEU A 91 16.46 4.82 -2.08
N ILE A 92 16.89 3.56 -2.17
CA ILE A 92 16.03 2.42 -1.85
C ILE A 92 15.89 2.35 -0.33
N SER A 93 14.80 2.92 0.18
CA SER A 93 14.49 2.92 1.61
C SER A 93 13.51 1.79 1.91
N ILE A 94 13.95 0.78 2.66
CA ILE A 94 13.04 -0.17 3.32
C ILE A 94 12.37 0.59 4.47
N GLN A 95 11.29 1.28 4.16
CA GLN A 95 10.48 1.92 5.18
C GLN A 95 9.88 0.82 6.05
N ARG A 96 10.09 0.93 7.37
CA ARG A 96 9.41 0.04 8.32
C ARG A 96 7.91 0.17 8.04
N PRO A 97 7.14 -0.94 8.03
CA PRO A 97 5.70 -0.86 7.87
C PRO A 97 5.19 0.21 8.83
N LYS A 98 4.60 1.29 8.31
CA LYS A 98 3.87 2.23 9.16
C LYS A 98 2.83 1.36 9.84
N THR A 99 2.96 1.15 11.16
CA THR A 99 2.04 0.31 11.91
C THR A 99 0.65 0.83 11.63
N ALA A 100 -0.10 0.11 10.79
CA ALA A 100 -1.43 0.48 10.38
C ALA A 100 -2.29 0.40 11.64
N GLY A 101 -2.54 1.56 12.22
CA GLY A 101 -3.04 1.69 13.57
C GLY A 101 -1.93 1.52 14.60
N ALA A 102 -1.60 2.61 15.30
CA ALA A 102 -1.27 2.41 16.70
C ALA A 102 -2.42 1.59 17.30
N PRO A 103 -2.18 0.41 17.90
CA PRO A 103 -3.24 -0.31 18.55
C PRO A 103 -3.86 0.65 19.56
N LEU A 104 -5.16 0.93 19.41
CA LEU A 104 -5.92 1.66 20.41
C LEU A 104 -5.88 0.81 21.68
N THR A 105 -4.94 1.12 22.57
CA THR A 105 -4.78 0.46 23.86
C THR A 105 -5.87 0.95 24.80
N LEU A 106 -7.11 0.56 24.51
CA LEU A 106 -8.23 0.82 25.40
C LEU A 106 -8.01 -0.01 26.67
N SER A 107 -8.07 0.64 27.82
CA SER A 107 -8.14 -0.07 29.09
C SER A 107 -9.36 -0.99 29.08
N LYS A 108 -9.27 -2.15 29.75
CA LYS A 108 -10.40 -3.11 29.85
C LYS A 108 -11.69 -2.42 30.32
N SER A 109 -11.57 -1.38 31.16
CA SER A 109 -12.68 -0.55 31.61
C SER A 109 -13.31 0.29 30.50
N GLN A 110 -12.50 0.91 29.63
CA GLN A 110 -12.96 1.73 28.51
C GLN A 110 -13.67 0.88 27.46
N ASN A 111 -13.11 -0.29 27.11
CA ASN A 111 -13.77 -1.21 26.17
C ASN A 111 -15.12 -1.72 26.69
N ARG A 112 -15.19 -2.06 27.98
CA ARG A 112 -16.45 -2.47 28.62
C ARG A 112 -17.48 -1.34 28.63
N LEU A 113 -17.06 -0.11 28.89
CA LEU A 113 -17.94 1.05 28.84
C LEU A 113 -18.50 1.26 27.43
N LEU A 114 -17.65 1.26 26.40
CA LEU A 114 -18.08 1.40 25.00
C LEU A 114 -19.08 0.31 24.60
N PHE A 115 -18.81 -0.94 24.99
CA PHE A 115 -19.71 -2.07 24.75
C PHE A 115 -21.09 -1.84 25.38
N TRP A 116 -21.15 -1.49 26.67
CA TRP A 116 -22.43 -1.28 27.35
C TRP A 116 -23.16 -0.01 26.87
N VAL A 117 -22.44 1.04 26.51
CA VAL A 117 -23.05 2.24 25.91
C VAL A 117 -23.68 1.90 24.56
N GLY A 118 -22.95 1.24 23.66
CA GLY A 118 -23.50 0.83 22.38
C GLY A 118 -24.67 -0.15 22.51
N LEU A 119 -24.54 -1.13 23.40
CA LEU A 119 -25.53 -2.20 23.58
C LEU A 119 -26.80 -1.73 24.32
N LEU A 120 -26.68 -0.86 25.31
CA LEU A 120 -27.80 -0.49 26.19
C LEU A 120 -28.30 0.94 25.96
N LEU A 121 -27.42 1.93 25.79
CA LEU A 121 -27.83 3.33 25.69
C LEU A 121 -28.62 3.59 24.41
N MET A 122 -28.15 3.09 23.27
CA MET A 122 -28.82 3.28 21.98
C MET A 122 -30.24 2.69 21.96
N PRO A 123 -30.45 1.40 22.31
CA PRO A 123 -31.80 0.84 22.39
C PRO A 123 -32.68 1.53 23.44
N ALA A 124 -32.12 1.91 24.60
CA ALA A 124 -32.87 2.61 25.64
C ALA A 124 -33.38 3.98 25.17
N LEU A 125 -32.59 4.74 24.39
CA LEU A 125 -33.03 6.02 23.81
C LEU A 125 -34.17 5.84 22.80
N VAL A 126 -34.12 4.78 21.99
CA VAL A 126 -35.21 4.44 21.06
C VAL A 126 -36.51 4.11 21.83
N VAL A 127 -36.43 3.29 22.88
CA VAL A 127 -37.61 2.96 23.69
C VAL A 127 -38.13 4.19 24.44
N ALA A 128 -37.24 5.00 25.02
CA ALA A 128 -37.62 6.20 25.76
C ALA A 128 -38.31 7.23 24.85
N SER A 129 -37.80 7.46 23.65
CA SER A 129 -38.43 8.34 22.66
C SER A 129 -39.81 7.81 22.23
N GLY A 130 -39.93 6.50 21.97
CA GLY A 130 -41.22 5.87 21.67
C GLY A 130 -42.25 6.03 22.79
N LEU A 131 -41.84 5.79 24.05
CA LEU A 131 -42.70 5.98 25.23
C LEU A 131 -43.08 7.44 25.46
N ALA A 132 -42.15 8.37 25.22
CA ALA A 132 -42.41 9.81 25.33
C ALA A 132 -43.48 10.25 24.32
N VAL A 133 -43.34 9.86 23.05
CA VAL A 133 -44.32 10.15 22.00
C VAL A 133 -45.68 9.52 22.31
N PHE A 134 -45.69 8.26 22.78
CA PHE A 134 -46.93 7.58 23.18
C PHE A 134 -47.66 8.33 24.30
N ARG A 135 -46.95 8.74 25.35
CA ARG A 135 -47.55 9.52 26.45
C ARG A 135 -48.06 10.88 25.99
N LEU A 136 -47.31 11.58 25.14
CA LEU A 136 -47.72 12.88 24.64
C LEU A 136 -48.99 12.77 23.79
N ARG A 137 -49.06 11.77 22.90
CA ARG A 137 -50.24 11.51 22.07
C ARG A 137 -51.47 11.11 22.88
N ARG A 138 -51.28 10.39 23.99
CA ARG A 138 -52.37 9.99 24.89
C ARG A 138 -52.86 11.14 25.78
N ARG A 139 -52.04 12.17 26.01
CA ARG A 139 -52.42 13.39 26.75
C ARG A 139 -53.18 14.39 25.87
N HIS A 140 -53.04 14.30 24.55
CA HIS A 140 -53.74 15.13 23.57
C HIS A 140 -55.06 14.52 23.04
N ARG A 141 -55.45 13.33 23.50
CA ARG A 141 -56.78 12.74 23.32
C ARG A 141 -57.51 12.79 24.64
#